data_AF-F7K1V9-F1
#
_entry.id   AF-F7K1V9-F1
#
_cell.length_a   1.000
_cell.length_b   1.000
_cell.length_c   1.000
_cell.angle_alpha   90.00
_cell.angle_beta   90.00
_cell.angle_gamma   90.00
#
_symmetry.space_group_name_H-M   'P 1'
#
loop_
_entity.id
_entity.type
_entity.pdbx_description
1 polymer ?
#
loop_
_entity_poly.entity_id
_entity_poly.type
_entity_poly.pdbx_seq_one_letter_code
_entity_poly.pdbx_strand_id
1 'polypeptide(L)' 'MAYTPTTWSDGDVITAEKMNKLEQGVKNEQVGAPGAAAGFGTPTATVDANTGVPSVTVTASGANTAKVFNFAFKI' A
#
# COMPACT_ATOMS: atom_id res chain seq x y z
N MET A 1 24.75 -0.96 5.28
CA MET A 1 25.33 -0.77 6.64
C MET A 1 24.31 -0.05 7.48
N ALA A 2 23.93 -0.56 8.65
CA ALA A 2 23.01 0.16 9.53
C ALA A 2 23.69 1.45 10.02
N TYR A 3 22.94 2.56 10.04
CA TYR A 3 23.43 3.83 10.59
C TYR A 3 23.58 3.72 12.11
N THR A 4 24.67 4.26 12.66
CA THR A 4 24.85 4.42 14.10
C THR A 4 24.70 5.90 14.46
N PRO A 5 23.66 6.29 15.21
CA PRO A 5 23.45 7.69 15.61
C PRO A 5 24.63 8.25 16.40
N THR A 6 24.95 9.52 16.15
CA THR A 6 25.90 10.26 16.99
C THR A 6 25.16 10.85 18.18
N THR A 7 25.61 10.53 19.39
CA THR A 7 25.20 11.24 20.62
C THR A 7 26.02 12.51 20.73
N TRP A 8 25.36 13.66 20.88
CA TRP A 8 26.01 14.96 21.01
C TRP A 8 25.98 15.44 22.46
N SER A 9 27.03 16.14 22.88
CA SER A 9 27.11 16.83 24.16
C SER A 9 27.36 18.32 23.96
N ASP A 10 27.02 19.12 24.96
CA ASP A 10 27.26 20.56 24.92
C ASP A 10 28.76 20.84 24.76
N GLY A 11 29.09 21.74 23.82
CA GLY A 11 30.47 22.05 23.45
C GLY A 11 31.05 21.16 22.36
N ASP A 12 30.32 20.16 21.87
CA ASP A 12 30.77 19.37 20.73
C ASP A 12 30.87 20.21 19.45
N VAL A 13 31.99 20.02 18.74
CA VAL A 13 32.18 20.63 17.41
C VAL A 13 31.49 19.78 16.34
N ILE A 14 30.75 20.44 15.46
CA ILE A 14 30.21 19.82 14.25
C ILE A 14 31.34 19.65 13.24
N THR A 15 31.69 18.40 12.93
CA THR A 15 32.73 18.07 11.96
C THR A 15 32.12 17.57 10.65
N ALA A 16 32.90 17.64 9.57
CA ALA A 16 32.52 17.06 8.29
C ALA A 16 32.18 15.57 8.41
N GLU A 17 32.92 14.83 9.24
CA GLU A 17 32.62 13.42 9.52
C GLU A 17 31.23 13.24 10.16
N LYS A 18 30.90 14.04 11.18
CA LYS A 18 29.60 13.97 11.85
C LYS A 18 28.45 14.38 10.92
N MET A 19 28.67 15.38 10.04
CA MET A 19 27.69 15.76 9.01
C MET A 19 27.48 14.67 7.96
N ASN A 20 28.56 14.09 7.44
CA ASN A 20 28.49 12.98 6.49
C ASN A 20 27.76 11.77 7.09
N LYS A 21 28.00 11.46 8.38
CA LYS A 21 27.25 10.41 9.08
C LYS A 21 25.75 10.70 9.11
N LEU A 22 25.36 11.93 9.45
CA LEU A 22 23.96 12.34 9.48
C LEU A 22 23.30 12.19 8.10
N GLU A 23 23.94 12.66 7.03
CA GLU A 23 23.42 12.52 5.67
C GLU A 23 23.20 11.06 5.28
N GLN A 24 24.12 10.17 5.66
CA GLN A 24 23.97 8.75 5.40
C GLN A 24 22.84 8.13 6.23
N GLY A 25 22.65 8.57 7.47
CA GLY A 25 21.50 8.20 8.30
C GLY A 25 20.19 8.62 7.65
N VAL A 26 20.07 9.88 7.22
CA VAL A 26 18.86 10.40 6.57
C VAL A 26 18.56 9.68 5.25
N LYS A 27 19.56 9.41 4.41
CA LYS A 27 19.38 8.63 3.17
C LYS A 27 18.85 7.23 3.42
N ASN A 28 19.29 6.56 4.49
CA ASN A 28 18.82 5.23 4.85
C ASN A 28 17.36 5.24 5.35
N GLU A 29 16.95 6.29 6.05
CA GLU A 29 15.61 6.42 6.65
C GLU A 29 14.56 7.01 5.69
N GLN A 30 14.97 7.69 4.61
CA GLN A 30 14.05 8.33 3.66
C GLN A 30 13.20 7.34 2.84
N VAL A 31 13.55 6.05 2.83
CA VAL A 31 12.73 5.02 2.19
C VAL A 31 11.97 4.26 3.27
N GLY A 32 10.81 4.79 3.65
CA GLY A 32 9.84 4.02 4.43
C GLY A 32 9.39 2.79 3.63
N ALA A 33 9.09 1.68 4.33
CA ALA A 33 8.52 0.52 3.67
C ALA A 33 7.21 0.90 2.96
N PRO A 34 6.95 0.39 1.74
CA PRO A 34 5.64 0.55 1.11
C PRO A 34 4.53 0.09 2.07
N GLY A 35 3.44 0.86 2.13
CA GLY A 35 2.27 0.46 2.91
C GLY A 35 1.68 -0.87 2.41
N ALA A 36 0.95 -1.57 3.27
CA ALA A 36 0.22 -2.78 2.89
C ALA A 36 -0.77 -2.47 1.75
N ALA A 37 -0.81 -3.33 0.73
CA ALA A 37 -1.74 -3.15 -0.38
C ALA A 37 -3.20 -3.27 0.12
N ALA A 38 -4.05 -2.32 -0.25
CA ALA A 38 -5.49 -2.46 -0.05
C ALA A 38 -6.01 -3.60 -0.94
N GLY A 39 -6.70 -4.58 -0.34
CA GLY A 39 -7.34 -5.69 -1.06
C GLY A 39 -8.79 -5.39 -1.41
N PHE A 40 -9.32 -6.09 -2.41
CA PHE A 40 -10.76 -6.12 -2.68
C PHE A 40 -11.40 -7.31 -1.97
N GLY A 41 -12.60 -7.10 -1.42
CA GLY A 41 -13.45 -8.20 -0.96
C GLY A 41 -14.06 -8.98 -2.13
N THR A 42 -14.77 -10.06 -1.81
CA THR A 42 -15.57 -10.80 -2.81
C THR A 42 -16.74 -9.93 -3.27
N PRO A 43 -16.89 -9.66 -4.57
CA PRO A 43 -18.02 -8.88 -5.06
C PRO A 43 -19.31 -9.69 -4.95
N THR A 44 -20.41 -9.01 -4.63
CA THR A 44 -21.74 -9.60 -4.57
C THR A 44 -22.70 -8.80 -5.44
N ALA A 45 -23.70 -9.47 -5.99
CA ALA A 45 -24.84 -8.82 -6.64
C ALA A 45 -26.11 -9.59 -6.26
N THR A 46 -27.17 -8.83 -5.99
CA THR A 46 -28.47 -9.36 -5.60
C THR A 46 -29.50 -8.87 -6.59
N VAL A 47 -30.42 -9.75 -6.96
CA VAL A 47 -31.56 -9.44 -7.81
C VAL A 47 -32.83 -9.61 -6.96
N ASP A 48 -33.74 -8.64 -7.05
CA ASP A 48 -35.08 -8.78 -6.49
C ASP A 48 -35.99 -9.52 -7.49
N ALA A 49 -36.99 -10.25 -7.00
CA ALA A 49 -37.89 -11.06 -7.82
C ALA A 49 -39.17 -10.29 -8.20
N ASN A 50 -39.09 -8.97 -8.40
CA ASN A 50 -40.28 -8.14 -8.63
C ASN A 50 -40.89 -8.34 -10.03
N THR A 51 -40.17 -8.95 -10.99
CA THR A 51 -40.71 -9.42 -12.29
C THR A 51 -39.82 -10.51 -12.90
N GLY A 52 -40.31 -11.75 -13.00
CA GLY A 52 -39.55 -12.90 -13.51
C GLY A 52 -38.58 -13.52 -12.49
N VAL A 53 -37.67 -14.38 -12.95
CA VAL A 53 -36.56 -14.95 -12.15
C VAL A 53 -35.23 -14.47 -12.73
N PRO A 54 -34.93 -13.15 -12.66
CA PRO A 54 -33.65 -12.65 -13.15
C PRO A 54 -32.51 -13.33 -12.38
N SER A 55 -31.38 -13.54 -13.05
CA SER A 55 -30.15 -13.97 -12.39
C SER A 55 -28.99 -13.06 -12.80
N VAL A 56 -28.11 -12.81 -11.83
CA VAL A 56 -26.86 -12.08 -12.05
C VAL A 56 -25.69 -12.96 -11.65
N THR A 57 -24.69 -13.02 -12.50
CA THR A 57 -23.39 -13.63 -12.17
C THR A 57 -22.34 -12.54 -12.14
N VAL A 58 -21.58 -12.47 -11.05
CA VAL A 58 -20.43 -11.57 -10.92
C VAL A 58 -19.16 -12.39 -11.01
N THR A 59 -18.27 -12.03 -11.94
CA THR A 59 -16.95 -12.65 -12.07
C THR A 59 -15.88 -11.59 -11.85
N ALA A 60 -14.89 -11.92 -11.03
CA ALA A 60 -13.86 -11.00 -10.61
C ALA A 60 -12.49 -11.47 -11.14
N SER A 61 -11.83 -10.72 -12.00
CA SER A 61 -10.53 -11.05 -12.58
C SER A 61 -9.49 -9.94 -12.38
N GLY A 62 -8.23 -10.19 -12.76
CA GLY A 62 -7.13 -9.22 -12.59
C GLY A 62 -6.58 -9.14 -11.17
N ALA A 63 -5.45 -8.43 -11.05
CA ALA A 63 -4.78 -8.16 -9.77
C ALA A 63 -5.62 -7.21 -8.91
N ASN A 64 -5.44 -7.21 -7.59
CA ASN A 64 -6.15 -6.26 -6.71
C ASN A 64 -5.87 -4.80 -7.08
N THR A 65 -4.70 -4.46 -7.60
CA THR A 65 -4.40 -3.08 -8.07
C THR A 65 -5.04 -2.71 -9.41
N ALA A 66 -5.64 -3.67 -10.11
CA ALA A 66 -6.24 -3.51 -11.43
C ALA A 66 -7.45 -4.46 -11.58
N LYS A 67 -8.30 -4.50 -10.55
CA LYS A 67 -9.38 -5.47 -10.46
C LYS A 67 -10.44 -5.18 -11.51
N VAL A 68 -10.91 -6.22 -12.19
CA VAL A 68 -12.01 -6.15 -13.17
C VAL A 68 -13.18 -6.96 -12.66
N PHE A 69 -14.38 -6.37 -12.72
CA PHE A 69 -15.64 -7.01 -12.37
C PHE A 69 -16.51 -7.11 -13.62
N ASN A 70 -16.89 -8.33 -13.97
CA ASN A 70 -17.82 -8.61 -15.05
C ASN A 70 -19.18 -9.01 -14.48
N PHE A 71 -20.23 -8.36 -14.96
CA PHE A 71 -21.62 -8.64 -14.59
C PHE A 71 -22.34 -9.24 -15.79
N ALA A 72 -22.88 -10.44 -15.62
CA ALA A 72 -23.70 -11.10 -16.63
C ALA A 72 -25.14 -11.22 -16.11
N PHE A 73 -26.08 -10.61 -16.81
CA PHE A 73 -27.51 -10.66 -16.50
C PHE A 73 -28.20 -11.67 -17.42
N LYS A 74 -29.07 -12.49 -16.85
CA LYS A 74 -29.91 -13.45 -17.58
C LYS A 74 -31.35 -13.33 -17.08
N ILE A 75 -32.31 -13.48 -18.01
CA ILE A 75 -33.74 -13.63 -17.73
C ILE A 75 -34.05 -15.09 -17.47
#